data_AF-A0A9P1CI43-F1
#
_entry.id   AF-A0A9P1CI43-F1
#
_cell.length_a   1.000
_cell.length_b   1.000
_cell.length_c   1.000
_cell.angle_alpha   90.00
_cell.angle_beta   90.00
_cell.angle_gamma   90.00
#
_symmetry.space_group_name_H-M   'P 1'
#
loop_
_entity.id
_entity.type
_entity.pdbx_description
1 polymer ?
#
loop_
_entity_poly.entity_id
_entity_poly.type
_entity_poly.pdbx_seq_one_letter_code
_entity_poly.pdbx_strand_id
1 'polypeptide(L)' 'MFDTGPISNVSVYLQRGACHWQWYSAHIVETNETVAIKKVFVDRRYRNRELQVWREMHHPNIVTLKAQQN' A
#
# COMPACT_ATOMS: atom_id res chain seq x y z
N MET A 1 -17.47 -1.36 4.03
CA MET A 1 -17.08 -1.98 2.75
C MET A 1 -16.10 -1.01 2.11
N PHE A 2 -14.81 -1.36 2.06
CA PHE A 2 -13.83 -0.49 1.42
C PHE A 2 -14.06 -0.61 -0.08
N ASP A 3 -14.49 0.47 -0.71
CA ASP A 3 -14.69 0.53 -2.15
C ASP A 3 -13.30 0.61 -2.80
N THR A 4 -12.66 -0.55 -2.95
CA THR A 4 -11.49 -0.71 -3.82
C THR A 4 -12.00 -0.63 -5.25
N GLY A 5 -12.26 0.58 -5.75
CA GLY A 5 -12.52 0.78 -7.17
C GLY A 5 -11.44 0.09 -8.01
N PRO A 6 -11.68 -0.07 -9.32
CA PRO A 6 -11.67 -1.31 -10.13
C PRO A 6 -10.79 -2.53 -9.76
N ILE A 7 -10.17 -2.64 -8.59
CA ILE A 7 -9.46 -3.85 -8.16
C ILE A 7 -10.47 -4.83 -7.54
N SER A 8 -11.45 -5.25 -8.36
CA SER A 8 -12.59 -6.09 -7.98
C SER A 8 -12.22 -7.51 -7.50
N ASN A 9 -10.95 -7.91 -7.64
CA ASN A 9 -10.45 -9.24 -7.34
C ASN A 9 -9.36 -9.26 -6.25
N VAL A 10 -9.51 -8.47 -5.18
CA VAL A 10 -8.55 -8.43 -4.07
C VAL A 10 -9.22 -8.74 -2.74
N SER A 11 -8.72 -9.76 -2.05
CA SER A 11 -9.09 -10.03 -0.65
C SER A 11 -8.21 -9.20 0.28
N VAL A 12 -8.81 -8.24 0.99
CA VAL A 12 -8.12 -7.29 1.87
C VAL A 12 -8.34 -7.65 3.35
N TYR A 13 -7.26 -7.81 4.10
CA TYR A 13 -7.28 -8.03 5.55
C TYR A 13 -6.73 -6.80 6.26
N LEU A 14 -7.52 -6.22 7.17
CA LEU A 14 -7.07 -5.12 8.02
C LEU A 14 -6.23 -5.69 9.17
N GLN A 15 -5.07 -5.10 9.42
CA GLN A 15 -4.27 -5.41 10.58
C GLN A 15 -3.93 -4.10 11.33
N ARG A 16 -4.06 -4.11 12.66
CA ARG A 16 -3.78 -2.94 13.52
C ARG A 16 -2.34 -2.99 14.02
N GLY A 17 -1.58 -1.92 13.79
CA GLY A 17 -0.23 -1.74 14.32
C GLY A 17 -0.22 -1.01 15.66
N ALA A 18 0.89 -1.09 16.39
CA ALA A 18 1.04 -0.57 17.76
C ALA A 18 0.94 0.97 17.91
N CYS A 19 1.01 1.74 16.82
CA CYS A 19 1.08 3.20 16.85
C CYS A 19 0.09 3.85 15.87
N HIS A 20 -1.22 3.67 16.02
CA HIS A 20 -2.28 4.32 15.21
C HIS A 20 -2.27 4.08 13.67
N TRP A 21 -1.24 3.44 13.12
CA TRP A 21 -1.09 3.16 11.70
C TRP A 21 -1.98 2.00 11.25
N GLN A 22 -2.61 2.17 10.09
CA GLN A 22 -3.43 1.15 9.43
C GLN A 22 -2.70 0.59 8.22
N TRP A 23 -2.49 -0.72 8.24
CA TRP A 23 -1.91 -1.50 7.17
C TRP A 23 -2.90 -2.61 6.82
N TYR A 24 -2.88 -2.96 5.55
CA TYR A 24 -3.74 -4.00 5.02
C TYR A 24 -2.89 -4.97 4.22
N SER A 25 -3.13 -6.27 4.35
CA SER A 25 -2.63 -7.24 3.39
C SER A 25 -3.70 -7.49 2.34
N ALA A 26 -3.28 -7.61 1.09
CA ALA A 26 -4.14 -7.77 -0.05
C ALA A 26 -3.60 -8.92 -0.91
N HIS A 27 -4.48 -9.84 -1.30
CA HIS A 27 -4.14 -10.89 -2.23
C HIS A 27 -4.69 -10.55 -3.61
N ILE A 28 -3.81 -10.37 -4.61
CA ILE A 28 -4.19 -10.10 -5.99
C ILE A 28 -4.47 -11.44 -6.67
N VAL A 29 -5.73 -11.69 -7.02
CA VAL A 29 -6.12 -12.99 -7.62
C VAL A 29 -5.52 -13.16 -9.03
N GLU A 30 -5.37 -12.08 -9.79
CA GLU A 30 -4.87 -12.13 -11.18
C GLU A 30 -3.38 -12.51 -11.26
N THR A 31 -2.55 -12.00 -10.36
CA THR A 31 -1.11 -12.30 -10.31
C THR A 31 -0.75 -13.35 -9.26
N ASN A 32 -1.72 -13.75 -8.43
CA ASN A 32 -1.51 -14.61 -7.25
C ASN A 32 -0.44 -14.05 -6.29
N GLU A 33 -0.26 -12.73 -6.26
CA GLU A 33 0.71 -12.05 -5.41
C GLU A 33 0.04 -11.51 -4.14
N THR A 34 0.74 -11.61 -3.00
CA THR A 34 0.35 -10.92 -1.77
C THR A 34 1.07 -9.58 -1.67
N VAL A 35 0.30 -8.50 -1.51
CA VAL A 35 0.81 -7.13 -1.40
C VAL A 35 0.38 -6.49 -0.08
N ALA A 36 1.18 -5.55 0.43
CA ALA A 36 0.83 -4.74 1.58
C ALA A 36 0.38 -3.35 1.13
N ILE A 37 -0.74 -2.87 1.67
CA ILE A 37 -1.31 -1.55 1.42
C ILE A 37 -1.16 -0.73 2.70
N LYS A 38 -0.42 0.36 2.63
CA LYS A 38 -0.25 1.32 3.73
C LYS A 38 -1.16 2.52 3.48
N LYS A 39 -2.19 2.70 4.32
CA LYS A 39 -3.04 3.88 4.25
C LYS A 39 -2.35 5.02 4.99
N VAL A 40 -1.95 6.05 4.25
CA VAL A 40 -1.29 7.23 4.80
C VAL A 40 -2.25 8.41 4.70
N PHE A 41 -2.54 9.04 5.84
CA PHE A 41 -3.23 10.33 5.86
C PHE A 41 -2.21 11.41 5.60
N VAL A 42 -2.19 11.93 4.37
CA VAL A 42 -1.30 13.02 3.99
C VAL A 42 -2.07 14.33 4.13
N ASP A 43 -1.57 15.22 4.98
CA ASP A 43 -1.97 16.63 4.93
C ASP A 43 -1.38 17.24 3.65
N ARG A 44 -2.20 17.94 2.86
CA ARG A 44 -1.82 18.54 1.57
C ARG A 44 -0.58 19.44 1.64
N ARG A 45 -0.23 19.93 2.83
CA ARG A 45 0.97 20.77 3.04
C ARG A 45 2.28 19.98 3.08
N TYR A 46 2.22 18.67 3.33
CA TYR A 46 3.40 17.83 3.55
C TYR A 46 3.58 16.80 2.44
N ARG A 47 4.81 16.72 1.92
CA ARG A 47 5.21 15.68 0.95
C ARG A 47 5.59 14.41 1.72
N ASN A 48 5.04 13.27 1.30
CA ASN A 48 5.39 11.97 1.87
C ASN A 48 6.82 11.58 1.48
N ARG A 49 7.77 11.71 2.41
CA ARG A 49 9.19 11.41 2.19
C ARG A 49 9.45 9.93 1.94
N GLU A 50 8.71 9.03 2.61
CA GLU A 50 8.87 7.59 2.41
C GLU A 50 8.58 7.21 0.96
N LEU A 51 7.52 7.77 0.39
CA LEU A 51 7.13 7.50 -0.99
C LEU A 51 8.18 7.99 -2.00
N GLN A 52 8.79 9.15 -1.75
CA GLN A 52 9.85 9.67 -2.61
C GLN A 52 11.04 8.71 -2.63
N VAL A 53 11.49 8.25 -1.44
CA VAL A 53 12.57 7.26 -1.33
C VAL A 53 12.17 5.95 -2.01
N TRP A 54 10.94 5.47 -1.82
CA TRP A 54 10.50 4.21 -2.41
C TRP A 54 10.48 4.21 -3.94
N ARG A 55 10.26 5.37 -4.57
CA ARG A 55 10.31 5.54 -6.03
C ARG A 55 11.74 5.52 -6.59
N GLU A 56 12.73 5.87 -5.77
CA GLU A 56 14.14 5.94 -6.18
C GLU A 56 14.88 4.62 -5.90
N MET A 57 14.30 3.72 -5.11
CA MET A 57 14.92 2.45 -4.69
C MET A 57 14.39 1.25 -5.49
N HIS A 58 15.23 0.71 -6.37
CA HIS A 58 14.96 -0.54 -7.11
C HIS A 58 16.08 -1.56 -6.85
N HIS A 59 15.82 -2.54 -5.99
CA HIS A 59 16.79 -3.58 -5.65
C HIS A 59 16.06 -4.87 -5.25
N PRO A 60 16.57 -6.07 -5.60
CA PRO A 60 15.91 -7.35 -5.28
C PRO A 60 15.64 -7.59 -3.79
N ASN A 61 16.46 -6.99 -2.91
CA ASN A 61 16.31 -7.10 -1.45
C ASN A 61 15.48 -5.96 -0.84
N ILE A 62 14.81 -5.14 -1.64
CA ILE A 62 14.00 -4.01 -1.19
C ILE A 62 12.59 -4.17 -1.75
N VAL A 63 11.60 -3.85 -0.92
CA VAL A 63 10.20 -3.93 -1.31
C VAL A 63 9.94 -2.93 -2.44
N THR A 64 9.31 -3.40 -3.52
CA THR A 64 8.96 -2.55 -4.67
C THR A 64 7.57 -1.95 -4.51
N LEU A 65 7.44 -0.64 -4.77
CA LEU A 65 6.14 0.02 -4.85
C LEU A 65 5.41 -0.43 -6.14
N LYS A 66 4.27 -1.12 -6.00
CA LYS A 66 3.47 -1.59 -7.14
C LYS A 66 2.48 -0.56 -7.66
N ALA A 67 1.85 0.19 -6.76
CA ALA A 67 0.83 1.20 -7.12
C ALA A 67 0.73 2.29 -6.04
N GLN A 68 0.30 3.48 -6.46
CA GLN A 68 -0.05 4.59 -5.59
C GLN A 68 -1.35 5.21 -6.08
N GLN A 69 -2.33 5.33 -5.18
CA GLN A 69 -3.53 6.14 -5.41
C GLN A 69 -3.33 7.52 -4.77
N ASN A 70 -3.76 8.57 -5.48
CA ASN A 70 -3.72 9.96 -5.01
C ASN A 70 -5.02 10.36 -4.32
#